data_AF-A0A0F2RMV6-F1
#
_entry.id   AF-A0A0F2RMV6-F1
#
_cell.length_a   1.000
_cell.length_b   1.000
_cell.length_c   1.000
_cell.angle_alpha   90.00
_cell.angle_beta   90.00
_cell.angle_gamma   90.00
#
_symmetry.space_group_name_H-M   'P 1'
#
loop_
_entity.id
_entity.type
_entity.pdbx_description
1 polymer ?
#
loop_
_entity_poly.entity_id
_entity_poly.type
_entity_poly.pdbx_seq_one_letter_code
_entity_poly.pdbx_strand_id
1 'polypeptide(L)'
;MQASNEKRDRRLSVIKSKAFEPKLTRGIIRSCDLTVVLLDQRPEMHILRARLSSCAIPCVEPDTDSRRNDQNVLLDKVITGLPVVWEKQHRQSVVVGDVCASMVIHLCLSLQCEGLETFVCPSSLNSNDECSLSLLRMSTLGVVPISPSQLLAEIGDIHL
;
A
#
# COMPACT_ATOMS: atom_id res chain seq x y z
N MET A 1 -34.58 -46.65 21.84
CA MET A 1 -33.33 -45.87 21.81
C MET A 1 -32.66 -46.07 20.45
N GLN A 2 -32.87 -45.14 19.51
CA GLN A 2 -32.07 -45.01 18.29
C GLN A 2 -32.22 -43.56 17.82
N ALA A 3 -31.35 -42.71 18.36
CA ALA A 3 -31.12 -41.36 17.87
C ALA A 3 -29.74 -41.39 17.21
N SER A 4 -29.66 -41.13 15.91
CA SER A 4 -28.54 -40.43 15.28
C SER A 4 -28.59 -40.54 13.77
N ASN A 5 -28.17 -39.44 13.15
CA ASN A 5 -27.64 -39.36 11.80
C ASN A 5 -28.63 -39.57 10.67
N GLU A 6 -29.44 -38.55 10.42
CA GLU A 6 -29.59 -38.14 9.02
C GLU A 6 -29.82 -36.64 8.90
N LYS A 7 -28.98 -36.02 8.08
CA LYS A 7 -29.23 -34.74 7.41
C LYS A 7 -29.30 -33.53 8.34
N ARG A 8 -28.16 -33.24 8.99
CA ARG A 8 -27.67 -31.86 9.06
C ARG A 8 -27.43 -31.40 7.63
N ASP A 9 -28.49 -30.90 6.99
CA ASP A 9 -28.42 -30.09 5.79
C ASP A 9 -27.48 -28.93 6.10
N ARG A 10 -26.23 -29.10 5.65
CA ARG A 10 -25.26 -28.03 5.48
C ARG A 10 -25.88 -27.07 4.47
N ARG A 11 -26.72 -26.15 4.96
CA ARG A 11 -26.93 -24.85 4.35
C ARG A 11 -25.62 -24.09 4.46
N LEU A 12 -24.63 -24.50 3.66
CA LEU A 12 -23.61 -23.63 3.13
C LEU A 12 -24.35 -22.63 2.24
N SER A 13 -24.99 -21.64 2.88
CA SER A 13 -25.33 -20.41 2.19
C SER A 13 -24.00 -19.88 1.70
N VAL A 14 -23.76 -20.06 0.40
CA VAL A 14 -22.75 -19.35 -0.36
C VAL A 14 -22.93 -17.89 0.01
N ILE A 15 -22.06 -17.40 0.90
CA ILE A 15 -21.89 -15.98 1.10
C ILE A 15 -21.34 -15.52 -0.24
N LYS A 16 -22.23 -15.07 -1.12
CA LYS A 16 -21.84 -14.26 -2.26
C LYS A 16 -21.08 -13.10 -1.64
N SER A 17 -19.76 -13.16 -1.74
CA SER A 17 -18.88 -12.06 -1.42
C SER A 17 -19.39 -10.89 -2.27
N LYS A 18 -20.16 -10.00 -1.64
CA LYS A 18 -20.36 -8.67 -2.19
C LYS A 18 -18.94 -8.16 -2.43
N ALA A 19 -18.63 -7.84 -3.69
CA ALA A 19 -17.41 -7.14 -4.02
C ALA A 19 -17.27 -6.02 -2.99
N PHE A 20 -16.18 -6.09 -2.22
CA PHE A 20 -15.91 -5.08 -1.22
C PHE A 20 -15.66 -3.79 -2.01
N GLU A 21 -16.63 -2.88 -1.97
CA GLU A 21 -16.41 -1.50 -2.36
C GLU A 21 -15.91 -0.79 -1.10
N PRO A 22 -14.58 -0.62 -0.93
CA PRO A 22 -14.08 0.23 0.14
C PRO A 22 -14.77 1.58 0.00
N LYS A 23 -15.47 2.03 1.04
CA LYS A 23 -15.76 3.46 1.18
C LYS A 23 -14.41 4.13 1.28
N LEU A 24 -13.89 4.62 0.16
CA LEU A 24 -12.69 5.44 0.10
C LEU A 24 -12.97 6.68 0.96
N THR A 25 -12.53 6.64 2.21
CA THR A 25 -12.27 7.85 2.97
C THR A 25 -11.21 8.60 2.17
N ARG A 26 -11.61 9.72 1.56
CA ARG A 26 -10.74 10.53 0.71
C ARG A 26 -9.64 11.14 1.58
N GLY A 27 -8.50 10.50 1.66
CA GLY A 27 -7.25 11.20 2.01
C GLY A 27 -6.88 12.09 0.83
N ILE A 28 -6.43 13.31 1.12
CA ILE A 28 -5.99 14.28 0.10
C ILE A 28 -4.47 14.26 0.12
N ILE A 29 -3.83 13.93 -1.01
CA ILE A 29 -2.38 14.00 -1.13
C ILE A 29 -1.96 15.47 -1.24
N ARG A 30 -1.02 15.86 -0.37
CA ARG A 30 -0.38 17.17 -0.32
C ARG A 30 1.09 16.97 -0.68
N SER A 31 1.47 17.38 -1.87
CA SER A 31 2.82 17.19 -2.42
C SER A 31 3.95 17.72 -1.52
N CYS A 32 3.71 18.82 -0.78
CA CYS A 32 4.71 19.40 0.13
C CYS A 32 4.99 18.57 1.40
N ASP A 33 4.08 17.65 1.76
CA ASP A 33 4.17 16.80 2.95
C ASP A 33 4.31 15.31 2.59
N LEU A 34 4.62 15.01 1.33
CA LEU A 34 4.58 13.67 0.77
C LEU A 34 5.97 13.05 0.65
N THR A 35 6.09 11.79 1.08
CA THR A 35 7.18 10.90 0.66
C THR A 35 6.60 9.73 -0.13
N VAL A 36 7.24 9.35 -1.23
CA VAL A 36 6.82 8.20 -2.03
C VAL A 36 7.86 7.08 -1.94
N VAL A 37 7.41 5.88 -1.60
CA VAL A 37 8.24 4.67 -1.56
C VAL A 37 7.88 3.79 -2.76
N LEU A 38 8.81 3.64 -3.69
CA LEU A 38 8.62 2.85 -4.91
C LEU A 38 9.23 1.46 -4.73
N LEU A 39 8.40 0.47 -4.38
CA LEU A 39 8.84 -0.92 -4.20
C LEU A 39 8.86 -1.72 -5.52
N ASP A 40 8.39 -1.12 -6.60
CA ASP A 40 8.28 -1.74 -7.92
C ASP A 40 9.16 -0.98 -8.94
N GLN A 41 9.94 -1.71 -9.74
CA GLN A 41 10.82 -1.15 -10.77
C GLN A 41 10.23 -1.25 -12.18
N ARG A 42 8.92 -1.48 -12.29
CA ARG A 42 8.22 -1.59 -13.56
C ARG A 42 8.37 -0.35 -14.45
N PRO A 43 8.47 -0.51 -15.78
CA PRO A 43 8.67 0.61 -16.71
C PRO A 43 7.51 1.60 -16.71
N GLU A 44 6.30 1.18 -16.36
CA GLU A 44 5.16 2.08 -16.20
C GLU A 44 5.38 3.12 -15.09
N MET A 45 6.31 2.85 -14.16
CA MET A 45 6.66 3.77 -13.08
C MET A 45 7.54 4.95 -13.52
N HIS A 46 8.09 4.95 -14.74
CA HIS A 46 8.91 6.05 -15.24
C HIS A 46 8.16 7.38 -15.29
N ILE A 47 6.85 7.36 -15.61
CA ILE A 47 6.01 8.57 -15.64
C ILE A 47 5.88 9.12 -14.21
N LEU A 48 5.61 8.26 -13.23
CA LEU A 48 5.52 8.70 -11.83
C LEU A 48 6.87 9.25 -11.34
N ARG A 49 7.98 8.55 -11.60
CA ARG A 49 9.33 9.02 -11.22
C ARG A 49 9.64 10.40 -11.80
N ALA A 50 9.36 10.60 -13.10
CA ALA A 50 9.56 11.88 -13.75
C ALA A 50 8.72 12.98 -13.09
N ARG A 51 7.47 12.68 -12.71
CA ARG A 51 6.59 13.63 -12.00
C ARG A 51 7.08 13.95 -10.60
N LEU A 52 7.41 12.95 -9.80
CA LEU A 52 7.96 13.14 -8.45
C LEU A 52 9.22 14.03 -8.49
N SER A 53 10.12 13.78 -9.44
CA SER A 53 11.31 14.59 -9.65
C SER A 53 10.96 16.03 -10.03
N SER A 54 10.02 16.25 -10.96
CA SER A 54 9.60 17.60 -11.37
C SER A 54 8.95 18.41 -10.25
N CYS A 55 8.32 17.72 -9.29
CA CYS A 55 7.64 18.33 -8.14
C CYS A 55 8.52 18.38 -6.89
N ALA A 56 9.80 18.00 -6.99
CA ALA A 56 10.73 17.89 -5.86
C ALA A 56 10.20 17.03 -4.69
N ILE A 57 9.39 16.00 -5.00
CA ILE A 57 8.83 15.09 -3.98
C ILE A 57 9.88 14.02 -3.66
N PRO A 58 10.23 13.82 -2.39
CA PRO A 58 11.13 12.75 -1.96
C PRO A 58 10.65 11.38 -2.41
N CYS A 59 11.55 10.66 -3.08
CA CYS A 59 11.31 9.30 -3.56
C CYS A 59 12.34 8.35 -2.96
N VAL A 60 11.87 7.29 -2.33
CA VAL A 60 12.69 6.22 -1.76
C VAL A 60 12.50 4.98 -2.62
N GLU A 61 13.59 4.50 -3.22
CA GLU A 61 13.60 3.26 -3.99
C GLU A 61 14.46 2.23 -3.24
N PRO A 62 13.92 1.05 -2.88
CA PRO A 62 14.74 -0.08 -2.47
C PRO A 62 15.64 -0.48 -3.63
N ASP A 63 16.92 -0.55 -3.36
CA ASP A 63 17.87 -1.12 -4.30
C ASP A 63 17.78 -2.65 -4.19
N THR A 64 17.16 -3.33 -5.15
CA THR A 64 17.12 -4.80 -5.17
C THR A 64 18.50 -5.42 -5.39
N ASP A 65 19.46 -4.66 -5.90
CA ASP A 65 20.85 -5.09 -6.05
C ASP A 65 21.64 -4.79 -4.77
N SER A 66 21.58 -5.78 -3.88
CA SER A 66 22.40 -5.89 -2.67
C SER A 66 23.90 -5.65 -2.90
N ARG A 67 24.33 -4.37 -2.89
CA ARG A 67 25.73 -3.93 -2.69
C ARG A 67 25.76 -2.45 -2.27
N ARG A 68 25.49 -2.23 -0.97
CA ARG A 68 25.69 -0.98 -0.22
C ARG A 68 24.77 0.19 -0.64
N ASN A 69 23.66 0.34 0.08
CA ASN A 69 23.05 1.64 0.34
C ASN A 69 22.24 1.56 1.64
N ASP A 70 22.39 2.57 2.50
CA ASP A 70 21.74 2.64 3.82
C ASP A 70 20.19 2.62 3.75
N GLN A 71 19.62 2.78 2.56
CA GLN A 71 18.18 2.72 2.29
C GLN A 71 17.62 1.29 2.21
N ASN A 72 18.41 0.30 1.79
CA ASN A 72 18.00 -1.12 1.86
C ASN A 72 17.86 -1.60 3.30
N VAL A 73 18.67 -1.02 4.18
CA VAL A 73 18.63 -1.30 5.61
C VAL A 73 17.27 -0.89 6.19
N LEU A 74 16.57 0.12 5.65
CA LEU A 74 15.24 0.50 6.14
C LEU A 74 14.22 -0.60 5.86
N LEU A 75 14.18 -1.15 4.64
CA LEU A 75 13.18 -2.15 4.28
C LEU A 75 13.48 -3.51 4.87
N ASP A 76 14.74 -3.91 4.92
CA ASP A 76 15.14 -5.10 5.68
C ASP A 76 14.78 -4.95 7.15
N LYS A 77 14.98 -3.77 7.75
CA LYS A 77 14.54 -3.50 9.12
C LYS A 77 13.01 -3.57 9.27
N VAL A 78 12.24 -2.99 8.34
CA VAL A 78 10.77 -3.10 8.33
C VAL A 78 10.32 -4.57 8.27
N ILE A 79 10.92 -5.36 7.37
CA ILE A 79 10.56 -6.78 7.18
C ILE A 79 11.00 -7.63 8.37
N THR A 80 12.17 -7.36 8.94
CA THR A 80 12.71 -8.08 10.10
C THR A 80 12.18 -7.58 11.44
N GLY A 81 11.33 -6.55 11.45
CA GLY A 81 10.76 -5.95 12.65
C GLY A 81 11.76 -5.17 13.50
N LEU A 82 12.89 -4.77 12.92
CA LEU A 82 13.86 -3.89 13.56
C LEU A 82 13.34 -2.45 13.56
N PRO A 83 13.69 -1.65 14.58
CA PRO A 83 13.24 -0.27 14.68
C PRO A 83 13.75 0.56 13.50
N VAL A 84 12.82 1.26 12.86
CA VAL A 84 13.07 2.19 11.76
C VAL A 84 12.69 3.60 12.20
N VAL A 85 13.63 4.53 12.06
CA VAL A 85 13.35 5.95 12.28
C VAL A 85 12.94 6.55 10.95
N TRP A 86 11.67 6.94 10.85
CA TRP A 86 11.16 7.69 9.70
C TRP A 86 11.38 9.19 9.91
N GLU A 87 11.81 9.89 8.87
CA GLU A 87 11.86 11.35 8.88
C GLU A 87 10.43 11.91 8.93
N LYS A 88 10.02 12.43 10.09
CA LYS A 88 8.66 12.94 10.33
C LYS A 88 8.41 14.34 9.75
N GLN A 89 9.30 14.84 8.89
CA GLN A 89 9.09 16.11 8.18
C GLN A 89 7.91 16.00 7.22
N HIS A 90 7.76 14.85 6.57
CA HIS A 90 6.64 14.53 5.70
C HIS A 90 5.61 13.74 6.51
N ARG A 91 4.36 14.20 6.53
CA ARG A 91 3.26 13.57 7.30
C ARG A 91 2.49 12.54 6.49
N GLN A 92 2.72 12.50 5.17
CA GLN A 92 2.05 11.59 4.26
C GLN A 92 3.06 10.68 3.58
N SER A 93 2.68 9.43 3.38
CA SER A 93 3.51 8.44 2.69
C SER A 93 2.69 7.67 1.68
N VAL A 94 3.15 7.59 0.43
CA VAL A 94 2.56 6.71 -0.59
C VAL A 94 3.49 5.55 -0.83
N VAL A 95 3.00 4.33 -0.62
CA VAL A 95 3.71 3.10 -0.97
C VAL A 95 3.20 2.61 -2.31
N VAL A 96 4.07 2.57 -3.32
CA VAL A 96 3.76 2.01 -4.63
C VAL A 96 4.35 0.61 -4.73
N GLY A 97 3.51 -0.41 -4.93
CA GLY A 97 4.00 -1.77 -5.02
C GLY A 97 2.90 -2.82 -5.16
N ASP A 98 3.30 -4.08 -5.23
CA ASP A 98 2.37 -5.20 -5.29
C ASP A 98 1.73 -5.45 -3.91
N VAL A 99 0.44 -5.19 -3.80
CA VAL A 99 -0.32 -5.34 -2.55
C VAL A 99 -0.50 -6.79 -2.10
N CYS A 100 -0.16 -7.76 -2.94
CA CYS A 100 -0.01 -9.16 -2.54
C CYS A 100 1.36 -9.44 -1.90
N ALA A 101 2.37 -8.58 -2.08
CA ALA A 101 3.68 -8.76 -1.47
C ALA A 101 3.68 -8.40 0.01
N SER A 102 4.12 -9.33 0.85
CA SER A 102 4.22 -9.16 2.30
C SER A 102 4.98 -7.89 2.70
N MET A 103 6.05 -7.56 1.98
CA MET A 103 6.83 -6.34 2.19
C MET A 103 5.99 -5.05 2.07
N VAL A 104 5.13 -4.94 1.07
CA VAL A 104 4.25 -3.77 0.86
C VAL A 104 3.30 -3.61 2.04
N ILE A 105 2.72 -4.73 2.48
CA ILE A 105 1.79 -4.76 3.63
C ILE A 105 2.51 -4.32 4.90
N HIS A 106 3.64 -4.95 5.24
CA HIS A 106 4.40 -4.63 6.45
C HIS A 106 4.87 -3.17 6.47
N LEU A 107 5.30 -2.64 5.33
CA LEU A 107 5.68 -1.24 5.21
C LEU A 107 4.51 -0.31 5.48
N CYS A 108 3.36 -0.54 4.84
CA CYS A 108 2.19 0.31 5.03
C CYS A 108 1.72 0.33 6.49
N LEU A 109 1.77 -0.83 7.17
CA LEU A 109 1.40 -0.92 8.59
C LEU A 109 2.43 -0.26 9.51
N SER A 110 3.72 -0.36 9.20
CA SER A 110 4.78 0.30 9.96
C SER A 110 4.65 1.83 9.90
N LEU A 111 4.39 2.38 8.72
CA LEU A 111 4.16 3.82 8.53
C LEU A 111 2.93 4.31 9.29
N GLN A 112 1.83 3.54 9.29
CA GLN A 112 0.64 3.85 10.08
C GLN A 112 0.91 3.84 11.59
N CYS A 113 1.64 2.83 12.09
CA CYS A 113 2.03 2.77 13.50
C CYS A 113 2.87 3.97 13.95
N GLU A 114 3.62 4.57 13.02
CA GLU A 114 4.45 5.76 13.25
C GLU A 114 3.66 7.08 13.17
N GLY A 115 2.36 6.98 12.86
CA GLY A 115 1.42 8.10 12.77
C GLY A 115 1.43 8.84 11.44
N LEU A 116 1.99 8.23 10.38
CA LEU A 116 2.00 8.80 9.04
C LEU A 116 0.69 8.48 8.32
N GLU A 117 0.10 9.48 7.66
CA GLU A 117 -1.04 9.28 6.77
C GLU A 117 -0.58 8.47 5.56
N THR A 118 -0.89 7.18 5.58
CA THR A 118 -0.33 6.23 4.62
C THR A 118 -1.32 5.89 3.52
N PHE A 119 -0.88 6.02 2.29
CA PHE A 119 -1.58 5.64 1.08
C PHE A 119 -0.90 4.44 0.44
N VAL A 120 -1.67 3.54 -0.15
CA VAL A 120 -1.14 2.42 -0.93
C VAL A 120 -1.61 2.53 -2.38
N CYS A 121 -0.65 2.54 -3.30
CA CYS A 121 -0.89 2.56 -4.74
C CYS A 121 -0.53 1.19 -5.32
N PRO A 122 -1.52 0.34 -5.65
CA PRO A 122 -1.24 -0.97 -6.21
C PRO A 122 -0.55 -0.84 -7.56
N SER A 123 0.59 -1.50 -7.74
CA SER A 123 1.30 -1.55 -9.03
C SER A 123 0.70 -2.60 -9.99
N SER A 124 -0.09 -3.55 -9.47
CA SER A 124 -0.94 -4.41 -10.29
C SER A 124 -2.39 -4.33 -9.79
N LEU A 125 -3.34 -4.28 -10.72
CA LEU A 125 -4.77 -4.41 -10.44
C LEU A 125 -5.19 -5.88 -10.48
N ASN A 126 -4.30 -6.80 -10.11
CA ASN A 126 -4.63 -8.22 -10.09
C ASN A 126 -5.74 -8.44 -9.07
N SER A 127 -6.94 -8.71 -9.57
CA SER A 127 -8.14 -8.93 -8.77
C SER A 127 -8.17 -10.33 -8.16
N ASN A 128 -7.04 -10.79 -7.62
CA ASN A 128 -6.99 -12.01 -6.84
C ASN A 128 -7.61 -11.74 -5.46
N ASP A 129 -8.29 -12.74 -4.89
CA ASP A 129 -8.92 -12.65 -3.57
C ASP A 129 -7.90 -12.28 -2.49
N GLU A 130 -6.66 -12.76 -2.61
CA GLU A 130 -5.58 -12.43 -1.68
C GLU A 130 -5.23 -10.94 -1.68
N CYS A 131 -5.06 -10.32 -2.85
CA CYS A 131 -4.80 -8.88 -2.98
C CYS A 131 -5.96 -8.05 -2.42
N SER A 132 -7.20 -8.50 -2.64
CA SER A 132 -8.41 -7.86 -2.08
C SER A 132 -8.44 -7.93 -0.56
N LEU A 133 -8.08 -9.07 0.03
CA LEU A 133 -7.98 -9.25 1.47
C LEU A 133 -6.85 -8.41 2.08
N SER A 134 -5.70 -8.31 1.41
CA SER A 134 -4.59 -7.45 1.85
C SER A 134 -4.99 -5.97 1.86
N LEU A 135 -5.61 -5.49 0.79
CA LEU A 135 -6.15 -4.12 0.71
C LEU A 135 -7.20 -3.85 1.78
N LEU A 136 -8.10 -4.80 2.04
CA LEU A 136 -9.09 -4.71 3.11
C LEU A 136 -8.42 -4.57 4.47
N ARG A 137 -7.45 -5.43 4.80
CA ARG A 137 -6.71 -5.38 6.07
C ARG A 137 -5.98 -4.06 6.26
N MET A 138 -5.29 -3.59 5.22
CA MET A 138 -4.63 -2.29 5.24
C MET A 138 -5.64 -1.14 5.45
N SER A 139 -6.78 -1.18 4.75
CA SER A 139 -7.85 -0.19 4.90
C SER A 139 -8.46 -0.18 6.30
N THR A 140 -8.67 -1.34 6.92
CA THR A 140 -9.17 -1.42 8.31
C THR A 140 -8.21 -0.83 9.33
N LEU A 141 -6.92 -0.72 8.99
CA LEU A 141 -5.87 -0.15 9.82
C LEU A 141 -5.56 1.31 9.43
N GLY A 142 -6.39 1.93 8.57
CA GLY A 142 -6.28 3.34 8.21
C GLY A 142 -5.43 3.65 6.99
N VAL A 143 -4.86 2.64 6.31
CA VAL A 143 -4.15 2.84 5.04
C VAL A 143 -5.15 3.13 3.93
N VAL A 144 -4.94 4.20 3.17
CA VAL A 144 -5.88 4.62 2.12
C VAL A 144 -5.43 4.08 0.75
N PRO A 145 -6.19 3.18 0.09
CA PRO A 145 -5.87 2.79 -1.27
C PRO A 145 -6.09 3.95 -2.24
N ILE A 146 -5.14 4.18 -3.14
CA ILE A 146 -5.20 5.19 -4.20
C ILE A 146 -4.87 4.57 -5.55
N SER A 147 -5.58 4.96 -6.61
CA SER A 147 -5.24 4.50 -7.96
C SER A 147 -4.02 5.25 -8.50
N PRO A 148 -3.23 4.64 -9.42
CA PRO A 148 -2.14 5.34 -10.07
C PRO A 148 -2.59 6.63 -10.79
N SER A 149 -3.78 6.61 -11.40
CA SER A 149 -4.35 7.78 -12.08
C SER A 149 -4.68 8.90 -11.10
N GLN A 150 -5.26 8.58 -9.94
CA GLN A 150 -5.58 9.56 -8.91
C GLN A 150 -4.29 10.12 -8.27
N LEU A 151 -3.30 9.27 -8.00
CA LEU A 151 -1.99 9.69 -7.51
C LEU A 151 -1.33 10.70 -8.47
N LEU A 152 -1.32 10.40 -9.77
CA LEU A 152 -0.77 11.29 -10.80
C LEU A 152 -1.56 12.60 -10.93
N ALA A 153 -2.89 12.56 -10.77
CA ALA A 153 -3.72 13.75 -10.79
C ALA A 153 -3.44 14.65 -9.57
N GLU A 154 -3.40 14.08 -8.37
CA GLU A 154 -3.14 14.85 -7.14
C GLU A 154 -1.71 15.41 -7.07
N ILE A 155 -0.74 14.74 -7.68
CA ILE A 155 0.62 15.28 -7.88
C ILE A 155 0.64 16.32 -9.03
N GLY A 156 -0.22 16.16 -10.04
CA GLY A 156 -0.23 16.92 -11.29
C GLY A 156 -1.02 18.24 -11.24
N ASP A 157 -2.03 18.35 -10.37
CA ASP A 157 -2.83 19.56 -10.15
C ASP A 157 -2.03 20.70 -9.46
N ILE A 158 -0.72 20.52 -9.28
CA ILE A 158 0.23 21.59 -8.99
C ILE A 158 0.41 22.42 -10.27
N HIS A 159 -0.55 23.29 -10.55
CA HIS A 159 -0.30 24.47 -11.37
C HIS A 159 -0.08 25.64 -10.42
N LEU A 160 1.16 26.13 -10.41
CA LEU A 160 1.55 27.47 -9.98
C LEU A 160 0.72 28.53 -10.71
#